data_AF-A0A425DD82-F1
#
_entry.id   AF-A0A425DD82-F1
#
_cell.length_a   1.000
_cell.length_b   1.000
_cell.length_c   1.000
_cell.angle_alpha   90.00
_cell.angle_beta   90.00
_cell.angle_gamma   90.00
#
_symmetry.space_group_name_H-M   'P 1'
#
loop_
_entity.id
_entity.type
_entity.pdbx_description
1 polymer ?
#
loop_
_entity_poly.entity_id
_entity_poly.type
_entity_poly.pdbx_seq_one_letter_code
_entity_poly.pdbx_strand_id
1 'polypeptide(L)'
;MPPITLTSHNFATWRVWFIAKLQTKRLANYLVWDGVAAQGADGFEYNALDNLRALGILTESLSESQYQYVDGALLVKSAMDNLTAIHEPIGAADRVALLEEYHTLTWDWKTVPLEEFIGVFRDLTRRLDRATLNELPSFRVTKLLSLMPKEMRMVSHMIIDSNAEFHTVPIAATKLVAEYKYLQKEGVLRI
;
A
#
# COMPACT_ATOMS: atom_id res chain seq x y z
N MET A 1 23.42 4.99 18.02
CA MET A 1 22.40 5.26 19.04
C MET A 1 22.24 3.97 19.82
N PRO A 2 22.26 3.98 21.15
CA PRO A 2 21.98 2.77 21.92
C PRO A 2 20.55 2.29 21.61
N PRO A 3 20.26 0.99 21.81
CA PRO A 3 18.91 0.47 21.71
C PRO A 3 17.95 1.25 22.62
N ILE A 4 16.75 1.58 22.13
CA ILE A 4 15.75 2.34 22.91
C ILE A 4 14.42 1.61 23.01
N THR A 5 13.67 1.90 24.06
CA THR A 5 12.27 1.52 24.16
C THR A 5 11.41 2.58 23.48
N LEU A 6 10.74 2.18 22.40
CA LEU A 6 9.82 3.02 21.66
C LEU A 6 8.53 3.25 22.43
N THR A 7 8.03 4.47 22.36
CA THR A 7 6.77 4.96 22.92
C THR A 7 6.14 5.91 21.91
N SER A 8 4.86 6.25 22.09
CA SER A 8 4.20 7.23 21.22
C SER A 8 4.88 8.60 21.20
N HIS A 9 5.64 8.96 22.25
CA HIS A 9 6.33 10.26 22.34
C HIS A 9 7.66 10.31 21.60
N ASN A 10 8.39 9.19 21.50
CA ASN A 10 9.72 9.16 20.88
C ASN A 10 9.75 8.47 19.51
N PHE A 11 8.67 7.79 19.12
CA PHE A 11 8.61 7.00 17.89
C PHE A 11 8.87 7.84 16.64
N ALA A 12 8.26 9.03 16.54
CA ALA A 12 8.45 9.91 15.39
C ALA A 12 9.94 10.32 15.24
N THR A 13 10.58 10.71 16.33
CA THR A 13 12.01 11.08 16.34
C THR A 13 12.90 9.91 15.99
N TRP A 14 12.64 8.72 16.56
CA TRP A 14 13.37 7.50 16.24
C TRP A 14 13.20 7.12 14.76
N ARG A 15 11.99 7.21 14.22
CA ARG A 15 11.69 6.90 12.82
C ARG A 15 12.49 7.79 11.87
N VAL A 16 12.56 9.10 12.13
CA VAL A 16 13.38 10.03 11.34
C VAL A 16 14.85 9.63 11.38
N TRP A 17 15.38 9.33 12.57
CA TRP A 17 16.76 8.86 12.72
C TRP A 17 17.01 7.54 11.95
N PHE A 18 16.08 6.59 12.05
CA PHE A 18 16.20 5.28 11.43
C PHE A 18 16.16 5.40 9.89
N ILE A 19 15.25 6.20 9.34
CA ILE A 19 15.19 6.47 7.90
C ILE A 19 16.51 7.09 7.42
N ALA A 20 17.03 8.10 8.13
CA ALA A 20 18.33 8.70 7.81
C ALA A 20 19.46 7.66 7.85
N LYS A 21 19.45 6.76 8.85
CA LYS A 21 20.41 5.66 8.96
C LYS A 21 20.35 4.72 7.76
N LEU A 22 19.15 4.35 7.29
CA LEU A 22 19.01 3.53 6.10
C LEU A 22 19.45 4.26 4.83
N GLN A 23 19.16 5.56 4.70
CA GLN A 23 19.61 6.39 3.57
C GLN A 23 21.14 6.40 3.45
N THR A 24 21.86 6.60 4.57
CA THR A 24 23.34 6.54 4.56
C THR A 24 23.91 5.20 4.11
N LYS A 25 23.13 4.12 4.24
CA LYS A 25 23.49 2.77 3.84
C LYS A 25 22.89 2.37 2.48
N ARG A 26 22.17 3.27 1.82
CA ARG A 26 21.42 3.02 0.57
C ARG A 26 20.37 1.91 0.69
N LEU A 27 19.76 1.79 1.87
CA LEU A 27 18.74 0.77 2.19
C LEU A 27 17.32 1.34 2.32
N ALA A 28 17.13 2.66 2.15
CA ALA A 28 15.84 3.31 2.41
C ALA A 28 14.70 2.80 1.49
N ASN A 29 15.02 2.37 0.26
CA ASN A 29 14.04 1.86 -0.71
C ASN A 29 13.34 0.58 -0.21
N TYR A 30 13.93 -0.17 0.72
CA TYR A 30 13.30 -1.36 1.31
C TYR A 30 12.13 -1.03 2.26
N LEU A 31 11.95 0.24 2.67
CA LEU A 31 10.80 0.66 3.47
C LEU A 31 9.52 0.84 2.65
N VAL A 32 9.64 1.02 1.33
CA VAL A 32 8.50 1.23 0.42
C VAL A 32 8.20 0.00 -0.45
N TRP A 33 9.12 -0.96 -0.52
CA TRP A 33 8.93 -2.19 -1.29
C TRP A 33 7.92 -3.12 -0.61
N ASP A 34 6.87 -3.49 -1.34
CA ASP A 34 5.73 -4.29 -0.86
C ASP A 34 5.80 -5.77 -1.24
N GLY A 35 6.85 -6.21 -1.93
CA GLY A 35 6.99 -7.59 -2.39
C GLY A 35 6.46 -7.86 -3.79
N VAL A 36 5.79 -6.91 -4.43
CA VAL A 36 4.95 -7.15 -5.62
C VAL A 36 5.30 -6.23 -6.80
N ALA A 37 6.04 -5.13 -6.57
CA ALA A 37 6.52 -4.28 -7.65
C ALA A 37 7.47 -5.03 -8.59
N ALA A 38 7.21 -4.97 -9.90
CA ALA A 38 8.08 -5.51 -10.94
C ALA A 38 9.52 -4.98 -10.75
N GLN A 39 10.49 -5.89 -10.71
CA GLN A 39 11.91 -5.55 -10.65
C GLN A 39 12.22 -4.52 -11.76
N GLY A 40 12.74 -3.35 -11.38
CA GLY A 40 13.26 -2.36 -12.33
C GLY A 40 12.34 -1.20 -12.73
N ALA A 41 11.13 -1.04 -12.17
CA ALA A 41 10.29 0.12 -12.51
C ALA A 41 10.91 1.48 -12.12
N ASP A 42 11.75 1.52 -11.07
CA ASP A 42 12.40 2.74 -10.55
C ASP A 42 13.93 2.59 -10.39
N GLY A 43 14.54 1.61 -11.08
CA GLY A 43 15.97 1.29 -10.90
C GLY A 43 16.33 0.64 -9.56
N PHE A 44 15.33 0.32 -8.72
CA PHE A 44 15.50 -0.47 -7.51
C PHE A 44 15.41 -1.97 -7.83
N GLU A 45 16.48 -2.70 -7.52
CA GLU A 45 16.55 -4.15 -7.62
C GLU A 45 16.56 -4.75 -6.21
N TYR A 46 15.59 -5.63 -5.93
CA TYR A 46 15.47 -6.24 -4.62
C TYR A 46 16.62 -7.21 -4.35
N ASN A 47 17.30 -7.02 -3.23
CA ASN A 47 18.31 -7.92 -2.70
C ASN A 47 17.91 -8.37 -1.28
N ALA A 48 17.74 -9.69 -1.10
CA ALA A 48 17.31 -10.26 0.17
C ALA A 48 18.29 -9.97 1.32
N LEU A 49 19.60 -9.94 1.04
CA LEU A 49 20.62 -9.65 2.05
C LEU A 49 20.54 -8.20 2.51
N ASP A 50 20.27 -7.26 1.61
CA ASP A 50 20.10 -5.85 1.96
C ASP A 50 18.82 -5.60 2.75
N ASN A 51 17.73 -6.31 2.45
CA ASN A 51 16.54 -6.31 3.30
C ASN A 51 16.85 -6.85 4.72
N LEU A 52 17.58 -7.98 4.83
CA LEU A 52 17.99 -8.53 6.12
C LEU A 52 18.91 -7.57 6.89
N ARG A 53 19.82 -6.86 6.19
CA ARG A 53 20.64 -5.81 6.80
C ARG A 53 19.77 -4.68 7.34
N ALA A 54 18.76 -4.24 6.58
CA ALA A 54 17.85 -3.19 7.02
C ALA A 54 17.02 -3.63 8.25
N LEU A 55 16.56 -4.89 8.27
CA LEU A 55 15.91 -5.52 9.42
C LEU A 55 16.82 -5.60 10.65
N GLY A 56 18.09 -5.99 10.46
CA GLY A 56 19.08 -6.05 11.53
C GLY A 56 19.29 -4.68 12.17
N ILE A 57 19.46 -3.63 11.36
CA ILE A 57 19.60 -2.25 11.87
C ILE A 57 18.35 -1.80 12.64
N LEU A 58 17.16 -2.19 12.17
CA LEU A 58 15.92 -1.87 12.86
C LEU A 58 15.90 -2.55 14.23
N THR A 59 16.13 -3.86 14.26
CA THR A 59 16.10 -4.69 15.47
C THR A 59 17.14 -4.22 16.49
N GLU A 60 18.39 -3.97 16.06
CA GLU A 60 19.48 -3.48 16.91
C GLU A 60 19.21 -2.09 17.52
N SER A 61 18.28 -1.32 16.95
CA SER A 61 17.91 -0.01 17.50
C SER A 61 16.81 -0.08 18.56
N LEU A 62 16.20 -1.26 18.77
CA LEU A 62 15.15 -1.50 19.75
C LEU A 62 15.71 -2.14 21.01
N SER A 63 15.19 -1.76 22.18
CA SER A 63 15.41 -2.52 23.40
C SER A 63 14.85 -3.95 23.26
N GLU A 64 15.51 -4.94 23.89
CA GLU A 64 15.11 -6.35 23.85
C GLU A 64 13.63 -6.58 24.19
N SER A 65 13.07 -5.77 25.10
CA SER A 65 11.66 -5.80 25.50
C SER A 65 10.65 -5.55 24.37
N GLN A 66 11.11 -5.20 23.17
CA GLN A 66 10.28 -4.89 22.00
C GLN A 66 10.55 -5.81 20.80
N TYR A 67 11.43 -6.81 20.95
CA TYR A 67 11.72 -7.76 19.88
C TYR A 67 10.46 -8.53 19.46
N GLN A 68 9.51 -8.79 20.37
CA GLN A 68 8.26 -9.47 20.00
C GLN A 68 7.42 -8.71 18.94
N TYR A 69 7.65 -7.41 18.75
CA TYR A 69 6.89 -6.62 17.76
C TYR A 69 7.44 -6.75 16.34
N VAL A 70 8.68 -7.20 16.21
CA VAL A 70 9.37 -7.37 14.92
C VAL A 70 9.75 -8.82 14.64
N ASP A 71 9.49 -9.72 15.60
CA ASP A 71 9.70 -11.15 15.45
C ASP A 71 8.87 -11.70 14.28
N GLY A 72 9.46 -12.62 13.52
CA GLY A 72 8.87 -13.20 12.32
C GLY A 72 8.71 -12.28 11.10
N ALA A 73 9.05 -10.98 11.19
CA ALA A 73 9.00 -10.09 10.04
C ALA A 73 10.08 -10.44 9.00
N LEU A 74 9.64 -10.84 7.80
CA LEU A 74 10.54 -11.16 6.69
C LEU A 74 11.04 -9.91 5.93
N LEU A 75 10.37 -8.77 6.08
CA LEU A 75 10.69 -7.51 5.40
C LEU A 75 10.84 -6.37 6.40
N VAL A 76 11.82 -5.48 6.18
CA VAL A 76 12.00 -4.28 7.04
C VAL A 76 10.77 -3.39 7.05
N LYS A 77 10.06 -3.31 5.93
CA LYS A 77 8.77 -2.63 5.82
C LYS A 77 7.74 -3.23 6.78
N SER A 78 7.61 -4.56 6.84
CA SER A 78 6.66 -5.23 7.73
C SER A 78 6.99 -4.95 9.20
N ALA A 79 8.27 -5.02 9.59
CA ALA A 79 8.70 -4.67 10.94
C ALA A 79 8.39 -3.20 11.29
N MET A 80 8.66 -2.27 10.37
CA MET A 80 8.33 -0.85 10.55
C MET A 80 6.81 -0.61 10.65
N ASP A 81 6.02 -1.32 9.83
CA ASP A 81 4.56 -1.25 9.84
C ASP A 81 4.00 -1.73 11.20
N ASN A 82 4.53 -2.82 11.76
CA ASN A 82 4.16 -3.30 13.09
C ASN A 82 4.45 -2.27 14.19
N LEU A 83 5.67 -1.71 14.20
CA LEU A 83 6.04 -0.70 15.19
C LEU A 83 5.18 0.57 15.06
N THR A 84 4.85 0.96 13.84
CA THR A 84 3.96 2.10 13.58
C THR A 84 2.57 1.85 14.15
N ALA A 85 2.00 0.66 13.94
CA ALA A 85 0.69 0.31 14.47
C ALA A 85 0.62 0.37 16.01
N ILE A 86 1.73 0.08 16.69
CA ILE A 86 1.81 0.09 18.16
C ILE A 86 2.01 1.51 18.70
N HIS A 87 2.92 2.27 18.09
CA HIS A 87 3.39 3.53 18.67
C HIS A 87 2.71 4.78 18.10
N GLU A 88 2.15 4.69 16.90
CA GLU A 88 1.37 5.75 16.26
C GLU A 88 0.00 5.18 15.84
N PRO A 89 -0.82 4.72 16.82
CA PRO A 89 -2.12 4.15 16.51
C PRO A 89 -3.01 5.23 15.89
N ILE A 90 -3.67 4.87 14.79
CA ILE A 90 -4.62 5.75 14.11
C ILE A 90 -5.81 5.99 15.04
N GLY A 91 -6.04 7.26 15.38
CA GLY A 91 -7.10 7.68 16.29
C GLY A 91 -8.51 7.42 15.75
N ALA A 92 -9.51 7.39 16.62
CA ALA A 92 -10.90 7.14 16.21
C ALA A 92 -11.42 8.17 15.18
N ALA A 93 -11.05 9.45 15.34
CA ALA A 93 -11.40 10.50 14.39
C ALA A 93 -10.74 10.27 13.02
N ASP A 94 -9.45 9.89 13.00
CA ASP A 94 -8.71 9.60 11.77
C ASP A 94 -9.28 8.37 11.06
N ARG A 95 -9.72 7.35 11.81
CA ARG A 95 -10.41 6.18 11.26
C ARG A 95 -11.73 6.56 10.58
N VAL A 96 -12.51 7.46 11.20
CA VAL A 96 -13.76 7.97 10.62
C VAL A 96 -13.48 8.77 9.35
N ALA A 97 -12.50 9.68 9.39
CA ALA A 97 -12.11 10.46 8.21
C ALA A 97 -11.63 9.56 7.06
N LEU A 98 -10.90 8.49 7.36
CA LEU A 98 -10.44 7.53 6.37
C LEU A 98 -11.60 6.72 5.75
N LEU A 99 -12.60 6.34 6.55
CA LEU A 99 -13.82 5.71 6.04
C LEU A 99 -14.62 6.66 5.16
N GLU A 100 -14.71 7.93 5.55
CA GLU A 100 -15.35 8.98 4.75
C GLU A 100 -14.64 9.12 3.40
N GLU A 101 -13.31 9.30 3.39
CA GLU A 101 -12.48 9.35 2.19
C GLU A 101 -12.73 8.15 1.26
N TYR A 102 -12.82 6.95 1.82
CA TYR A 102 -13.11 5.72 1.07
C TYR A 102 -14.54 5.66 0.50
N HIS A 103 -15.54 6.06 1.27
CA HIS A 103 -16.92 6.03 0.82
C HIS A 103 -17.21 7.10 -0.22
N THR A 104 -16.61 8.29 -0.09
CA THR A 104 -16.77 9.41 -1.02
C THR A 104 -15.80 9.36 -2.20
N LEU A 105 -14.89 8.40 -2.26
CA LEU A 105 -13.96 8.26 -3.38
C LEU A 105 -14.72 8.14 -4.70
N THR A 106 -14.38 9.01 -5.65
CA THR A 106 -14.91 9.01 -7.02
C THR A 106 -13.76 9.17 -8.00
N TRP A 107 -13.93 8.66 -9.22
CA TRP A 107 -12.99 8.85 -10.30
C TRP A 107 -13.54 9.84 -11.34
N ASP A 108 -12.86 10.98 -11.51
CA ASP A 108 -13.08 11.86 -12.65
C ASP A 108 -12.15 11.46 -13.81
N TRP A 109 -12.64 10.56 -14.64
CA TRP A 109 -11.88 9.99 -15.76
C TRP A 109 -11.50 11.02 -16.84
N LYS A 110 -12.09 12.22 -16.83
CA LYS A 110 -11.75 13.30 -17.77
C LYS A 110 -10.48 14.04 -17.37
N THR A 111 -10.13 14.03 -16.08
CA THR A 111 -9.01 14.80 -15.54
C THR A 111 -7.90 13.91 -15.01
N VAL A 112 -8.23 12.71 -14.54
CA VAL A 112 -7.29 11.78 -13.91
C VAL A 112 -7.17 10.49 -14.73
N PRO A 113 -5.97 10.11 -15.22
CA PRO A 113 -5.75 8.81 -15.85
C PRO A 113 -6.10 7.64 -14.92
N LEU A 114 -6.59 6.54 -15.49
CA LEU A 114 -7.03 5.39 -14.71
C LEU A 114 -5.90 4.79 -13.85
N GLU A 115 -4.68 4.70 -14.37
CA GLU A 115 -3.53 4.18 -13.63
C GLU A 115 -3.24 4.98 -12.36
N GLU A 116 -3.34 6.31 -12.44
CA GLU A 116 -3.16 7.20 -11.30
C GLU A 116 -4.28 7.00 -10.27
N PHE A 117 -5.53 6.94 -10.73
CA PHE A 117 -6.67 6.66 -9.86
C PHE A 117 -6.57 5.29 -9.16
N ILE A 118 -6.13 4.24 -9.87
CA ILE A 118 -5.87 2.92 -9.28
C ILE A 118 -4.77 3.00 -8.22
N GLY A 119 -3.74 3.83 -8.44
CA GLY A 119 -2.71 4.12 -7.44
C GLY A 119 -3.31 4.69 -6.15
N VAL A 120 -4.16 5.72 -6.27
CA VAL A 120 -4.89 6.31 -5.14
C VAL A 120 -5.76 5.29 -4.42
N PHE A 121 -6.52 4.48 -5.17
CA PHE A 121 -7.36 3.43 -4.59
C PHE A 121 -6.56 2.38 -3.80
N ARG A 122 -5.41 1.95 -4.34
CA ARG A 122 -4.51 0.99 -3.66
C ARG A 122 -3.89 1.59 -2.40
N ASP A 123 -3.51 2.86 -2.44
CA ASP A 123 -2.99 3.54 -1.25
C ASP A 123 -4.05 3.65 -0.15
N LEU A 124 -5.27 4.03 -0.52
CA LEU A 124 -6.38 4.16 0.42
C LEU A 124 -6.75 2.83 1.07
N THR A 125 -6.84 1.75 0.28
CA THR A 125 -7.10 0.40 0.83
C THR A 125 -5.98 -0.09 1.74
N ARG A 126 -4.72 0.23 1.43
CA ARG A 126 -3.56 -0.03 2.31
C ARG A 126 -3.61 0.77 3.62
N ARG A 127 -4.08 2.02 3.58
CA ARG A 127 -4.30 2.85 4.78
C ARG A 127 -5.43 2.26 5.64
N LEU A 128 -6.50 1.76 5.04
CA LEU A 128 -7.58 1.06 5.76
C LEU A 128 -7.07 -0.21 6.47
N ASP A 129 -6.23 -1.00 5.80
CA ASP A 129 -5.59 -2.18 6.42
C ASP A 129 -4.77 -1.80 7.67
N ARG A 130 -3.95 -0.75 7.54
CA ARG A 130 -3.16 -0.23 8.67
C ARG A 130 -4.03 0.29 9.81
N ALA A 131 -5.20 0.83 9.49
CA ALA A 131 -6.19 1.29 10.46
C ALA A 131 -7.00 0.15 11.09
N THR A 132 -6.73 -1.11 10.75
CA THR A 132 -7.52 -2.30 11.13
C THR A 132 -8.99 -2.21 10.67
N LEU A 133 -9.25 -1.41 9.63
CA LEU A 133 -10.55 -1.25 8.98
C LEU A 133 -10.62 -2.18 7.77
N ASN A 134 -10.41 -3.47 8.02
CA ASN A 134 -10.27 -4.47 6.98
C ASN A 134 -11.62 -4.73 6.31
N GLU A 135 -11.61 -4.82 4.98
CA GLU A 135 -12.74 -5.30 4.18
C GLU A 135 -12.37 -6.63 3.52
N LEU A 136 -13.38 -7.45 3.24
CA LEU A 136 -13.20 -8.64 2.42
C LEU A 136 -12.61 -8.24 1.04
N PRO A 137 -11.62 -8.97 0.51
CA PRO A 137 -11.01 -8.64 -0.78
C PRO A 137 -12.00 -8.46 -1.93
N SER A 138 -13.08 -9.24 -1.94
CA SER A 138 -14.16 -9.15 -2.91
C SER A 138 -14.87 -7.79 -2.88
N PHE A 139 -15.11 -7.22 -1.68
CA PHE A 139 -15.74 -5.90 -1.53
C PHE A 139 -14.88 -4.79 -2.13
N ARG A 140 -13.55 -4.88 -1.99
CA ARG A 140 -12.62 -3.91 -2.62
C ARG A 140 -12.71 -3.94 -4.13
N VAL A 141 -12.81 -5.13 -4.72
CA VAL A 141 -13.01 -5.28 -6.17
C VAL A 141 -14.36 -4.69 -6.57
N THR A 142 -15.45 -5.06 -5.89
CA THR A 142 -16.78 -4.51 -6.18
C THR A 142 -16.81 -2.99 -6.07
N LYS A 143 -16.19 -2.41 -5.03
CA LYS A 143 -16.07 -0.96 -4.87
C LYS A 143 -15.31 -0.35 -6.05
N LEU A 144 -14.12 -0.87 -6.40
CA LEU A 144 -13.36 -0.37 -7.54
C LEU A 144 -14.17 -0.39 -8.84
N LEU A 145 -14.87 -1.49 -9.12
CA LEU A 145 -15.70 -1.64 -10.32
C LEU A 145 -16.91 -0.69 -10.31
N SER A 146 -17.49 -0.39 -9.15
CA SER A 146 -18.59 0.57 -9.01
C SER A 146 -18.19 2.02 -9.35
N LEU A 147 -16.88 2.32 -9.30
CA LEU A 147 -16.33 3.63 -9.63
C LEU A 147 -15.98 3.79 -11.12
N MET A 148 -16.12 2.71 -11.91
CA MET A 148 -15.84 2.75 -13.34
C MET A 148 -16.98 3.44 -14.10
N PRO A 149 -16.66 4.21 -15.15
CA PRO A 149 -17.67 4.85 -15.98
C PRO A 149 -18.49 3.80 -16.73
N LYS A 150 -19.69 4.20 -17.20
CA LYS A 150 -20.64 3.27 -17.83
C LYS A 150 -20.05 2.55 -19.05
N GLU A 151 -19.13 3.20 -19.75
CA GLU A 151 -18.39 2.73 -20.91
C GLU A 151 -17.54 1.49 -20.58
N MET A 152 -17.11 1.33 -19.32
CA MET A 152 -16.28 0.21 -18.85
C MET A 152 -17.10 -0.86 -18.11
N ARG A 153 -18.44 -0.82 -18.15
CA ARG A 153 -19.29 -1.79 -17.44
C ARG A 153 -19.13 -3.21 -17.95
N MET A 154 -18.89 -3.41 -19.25
CA MET A 154 -18.75 -4.75 -19.83
C MET A 154 -17.57 -5.50 -19.20
N VAL A 155 -16.38 -4.90 -19.18
CA VAL A 155 -15.21 -5.50 -18.51
C VAL A 155 -15.45 -5.65 -17.01
N SER A 156 -16.20 -4.74 -16.39
CA SER A 156 -16.55 -4.83 -14.97
C SER A 156 -17.42 -6.06 -14.67
N HIS A 157 -18.44 -6.33 -15.49
CA HIS A 157 -19.27 -7.54 -15.38
C HIS A 157 -18.44 -8.81 -15.63
N MET A 158 -17.59 -8.81 -16.65
CA MET A 158 -16.69 -9.95 -16.92
C MET A 158 -15.73 -10.26 -15.77
N ILE A 159 -15.29 -9.24 -15.02
CA ILE A 159 -14.47 -9.43 -13.82
C ILE A 159 -15.30 -10.07 -12.71
N ILE A 160 -16.54 -9.60 -12.49
CA ILE A 160 -17.44 -10.11 -11.44
C ILE A 160 -17.85 -11.57 -11.71
N ASP A 161 -18.08 -11.92 -12.97
CA ASP A 161 -18.53 -13.26 -13.38
C ASP A 161 -17.37 -14.27 -13.48
N SER A 162 -16.13 -13.83 -13.25
CA SER A 162 -14.96 -14.71 -13.31
C SER A 162 -14.80 -15.55 -12.04
N ASN A 163 -13.86 -16.51 -12.05
CA ASN A 163 -13.59 -17.32 -10.86
C ASN A 163 -13.17 -16.43 -9.68
N ALA A 164 -13.65 -16.73 -8.48
CA ALA A 164 -13.43 -15.92 -7.28
C ALA A 164 -11.95 -15.76 -6.92
N GLU A 165 -11.10 -16.72 -7.31
CA GLU A 165 -9.64 -16.63 -7.18
C GLU A 165 -9.04 -15.42 -7.92
N PHE A 166 -9.72 -14.92 -8.95
CA PHE A 166 -9.31 -13.77 -9.74
C PHE A 166 -9.92 -12.45 -9.25
N HIS A 167 -10.73 -12.47 -8.19
CA HIS A 167 -11.33 -11.28 -7.57
C HIS A 167 -10.36 -10.57 -6.64
N THR A 168 -9.26 -10.10 -7.22
CA THR A 168 -8.28 -9.26 -6.53
C THR A 168 -8.14 -7.92 -7.23
N VAL A 169 -7.86 -6.87 -6.45
CA VAL A 169 -7.63 -5.51 -6.98
C VAL A 169 -6.51 -5.47 -8.03
N PRO A 170 -5.38 -6.19 -7.90
CA PRO A 170 -4.36 -6.24 -8.94
C PRO A 170 -4.86 -6.79 -10.28
N ILE A 171 -5.59 -7.90 -10.27
CA ILE A 171 -6.09 -8.54 -11.51
C ILE A 171 -7.17 -7.68 -12.16
N ALA A 172 -8.11 -7.15 -11.35
CA ALA A 172 -9.14 -6.23 -11.84
C ALA A 172 -8.50 -4.98 -12.47
N ALA A 173 -7.51 -4.38 -11.81
CA ALA A 173 -6.77 -3.22 -12.31
C ALA A 173 -6.13 -3.50 -13.68
N THR A 174 -5.45 -4.64 -13.87
CA THR A 174 -4.84 -4.98 -15.17
C THR A 174 -5.88 -5.04 -16.29
N LYS A 175 -7.02 -5.69 -16.05
CA LYS A 175 -8.11 -5.80 -17.03
C LYS A 175 -8.73 -4.43 -17.34
N LEU A 176 -8.98 -3.62 -16.32
CA LEU A 176 -9.52 -2.27 -16.46
C LEU A 176 -8.58 -1.36 -17.25
N VAL A 177 -7.27 -1.38 -16.97
CA VAL A 177 -6.28 -0.58 -17.69
C VAL A 177 -6.18 -0.98 -19.17
N ALA A 178 -6.28 -2.28 -19.47
CA ALA A 178 -6.31 -2.75 -20.85
C ALA A 178 -7.54 -2.22 -21.61
N GLU A 179 -8.73 -2.32 -21.00
CA GLU A 179 -9.97 -1.80 -21.58
C GLU A 179 -9.93 -0.28 -21.74
N TYR A 180 -9.43 0.44 -20.74
CA TYR A 180 -9.31 1.90 -20.76
C TYR A 180 -8.45 2.38 -21.94
N LYS A 181 -7.29 1.75 -22.14
CA LYS A 181 -6.41 2.03 -23.28
C LYS A 181 -7.05 1.71 -24.62
N TYR A 182 -7.87 0.66 -24.68
CA TYR A 182 -8.63 0.33 -25.89
C TYR A 182 -9.69 1.40 -26.19
N LEU A 183 -10.51 1.77 -25.21
CA LEU A 183 -11.55 2.79 -25.36
C LEU A 183 -11.00 4.18 -25.68
N GLN A 184 -9.80 4.51 -25.20
CA GLN A 184 -9.09 5.72 -25.60
C GLN A 184 -8.70 5.70 -27.09
N LYS A 185 -8.20 4.57 -27.59
CA LYS A 185 -7.85 4.41 -29.02
C LYS A 185 -9.08 4.51 -29.93
N GLU A 186 -10.20 3.96 -29.48
CA GLU A 186 -11.49 4.05 -30.18
C GLU A 186 -12.16 5.44 -30.06
N GLY A 187 -11.56 6.37 -29.29
CA GLY A 187 -12.07 7.73 -29.11
C GLY A 187 -13.33 7.81 -28.25
N VAL A 188 -13.70 6.74 -27.56
CA VAL A 188 -14.86 6.63 -26.65
C VAL A 188 -14.57 7.35 -25.33
N LEU A 189 -13.37 7.18 -24.78
CA LEU A 189 -12.89 7.93 -23.62
C LEU A 189 -11.84 8.95 -24.07
N ARG A 190 -12.11 10.23 -23.86
CA ARG A 190 -11.19 11.34 -24.15
C ARG A 190 -10.74 11.98 -22.84
N ILE A 191 -9.43 12.07 -22.65
CA ILE A 191 -8.80 12.97 -21.68
C ILE A 191 -8.72 14.35 -22.36
#